data_AF-U3U278-F1
#
_entry.id   AF-U3U278-F1
#
_cell.length_a   1.000
_cell.length_b   1.000
_cell.length_c   1.000
_cell.angle_alpha   90.00
_cell.angle_beta   90.00
_cell.angle_gamma   90.00
#
_symmetry.space_group_name_H-M   'P 1'
#
loop_
_entity.id
_entity.type
_entity.pdbx_description
1 polymer ?
#
loop_
_entity_poly.entity_id
_entity_poly.type
_entity_poly.pdbx_seq_one_letter_code
_entity_poly.pdbx_strand_id
1 'polypeptide(L)' 'MQTLQQQQLAQPSRVKAEGRDESHPLVPNTSAKNRARNRRVEITLLVAPDATQAELNGLARGN' A
#
# COMPACT_ATOMS: atom_id res chain seq x y z
N MET A 1 15.59 -10.14 5.33
CA MET A 1 14.60 -10.05 6.43
C MET A 1 13.21 -10.22 5.86
N GLN A 2 12.46 -11.21 6.33
CA GLN A 2 11.02 -11.31 6.02
C GLN A 2 10.27 -10.36 6.96
N THR A 3 9.39 -9.51 6.42
CA THR A 3 8.55 -8.61 7.22
C THR A 3 7.34 -9.39 7.77
N LEU A 4 6.83 -9.02 8.96
CA LEU A 4 5.72 -9.73 9.64
C LEU A 4 4.48 -9.93 8.73
N GLN A 5 4.23 -9.02 7.80
CA GLN A 5 3.14 -9.13 6.83
C GLN A 5 3.30 -10.33 5.89
N GLN A 6 4.53 -10.66 5.45
CA GLN A 6 4.77 -11.73 4.46
C GLN A 6 4.34 -13.11 4.96
N GLN A 7 4.31 -13.33 6.28
CA GLN A 7 3.90 -14.61 6.87
C GLN A 7 2.40 -14.88 6.78
N GLN A 8 1.59 -13.84 6.58
CA GLN A 8 0.12 -13.95 6.50
C GLN A 8 -0.42 -13.87 5.07
N LEU A 9 0.46 -13.73 4.08
CA LEU A 9 0.06 -13.56 2.68
C LEU A 9 0.10 -14.90 1.94
N ALA A 10 -0.96 -15.19 1.18
CA ALA A 10 -1.01 -16.36 0.31
C ALA A 10 0.04 -16.31 -0.81
N GLN A 11 0.45 -15.10 -1.24
CA GLN A 11 1.45 -14.87 -2.28
C GLN A 11 2.40 -13.73 -1.90
N PRO A 12 3.42 -13.99 -1.05
CA PRO A 12 4.32 -12.95 -0.53
C PRO A 12 5.10 -12.19 -1.61
N SER A 13 5.40 -12.83 -2.75
CA SER A 13 6.12 -12.21 -3.88
C SER A 13 5.36 -11.07 -4.55
N ARG A 14 4.05 -10.93 -4.30
CA ARG A 14 3.23 -9.83 -4.83
C ARG A 14 3.29 -8.55 -3.99
N VAL A 15 4.08 -8.54 -2.91
CA VAL A 15 4.19 -7.40 -2.01
C VAL A 15 5.62 -6.89 -1.99
N LYS A 16 5.76 -5.57 -2.14
CA LYS A 16 7.00 -4.83 -1.96
C LYS A 16 6.84 -3.85 -0.80
N ALA A 17 7.82 -3.81 0.10
CA ALA A 17 7.91 -2.84 1.16
C ALA A 17 9.08 -1.89 0.90
N GLU A 18 8.87 -0.59 1.03
CA GLU A 18 9.88 0.45 0.84
C GLU A 18 9.85 1.39 2.05
N GLY A 19 11.03 1.69 2.60
CA GLY A 19 11.17 2.75 3.61
C GLY A 19 11.25 4.10 2.91
N ARG A 20 10.32 5.02 3.21
CA ARG A 20 10.29 6.37 2.61
C ARG A 20 10.92 7.46 3.49
N ASP A 21 11.34 7.11 4.69
CA ASP A 21 12.04 7.97 5.65
C ASP A 21 11.47 9.42 5.72
N GLU A 22 12.31 10.44 5.83
CA GLU A 22 11.88 11.84 5.97
C GLU A 22 11.53 12.54 4.64
N SER A 23 11.55 11.83 3.51
CA SER A 23 11.46 12.44 2.16
C SER A 23 10.09 13.05 1.82
N HIS A 24 9.02 12.60 2.48
CA HIS A 24 7.64 13.03 2.21
C HIS A 24 6.84 13.25 3.50
N PRO A 25 7.13 14.32 4.27
CA PRO A 25 6.43 14.61 5.52
C PRO A 25 5.03 15.16 5.23
N LEU A 26 4.01 14.68 5.96
CA LEU A 26 2.66 15.29 5.91
C LEU A 26 2.64 16.63 6.64
N VAL A 27 3.46 16.77 7.68
CA VAL A 27 3.61 17.98 8.51
C VAL A 27 5.08 18.18 8.91
N PRO A 28 5.53 19.40 9.25
CA PRO A 28 6.92 19.64 9.65
C PRO A 28 7.35 18.79 10.87
N ASN A 29 8.54 18.19 10.84
CA ASN A 29 9.10 17.33 11.91
C ASN A 29 9.50 18.08 13.21
N THR A 30 8.97 19.28 13.45
CA THR A 30 9.39 20.22 14.49
C THR A 30 8.88 19.89 15.90
N SER A 31 7.86 19.03 16.04
CA SER A 31 7.32 18.62 17.34
C SER A 31 7.15 17.12 17.46
N ALA A 32 7.11 16.59 18.69
CA ALA A 32 6.85 15.16 18.93
C ALA A 32 5.49 14.74 18.35
N LYS A 33 4.48 15.59 18.46
CA LYS A 33 3.15 15.39 17.87
C LYS A 33 3.21 15.29 16.34
N ASN A 34 3.97 16.16 15.68
CA ASN A 34 4.10 16.12 14.22
C ASN A 34 4.90 14.91 13.74
N ARG A 35 5.99 14.56 14.43
CA ARG A 35 6.75 13.34 14.14
C ARG A 35 5.87 12.09 14.29
N ALA A 36 5.01 12.04 15.30
CA ALA A 36 4.05 10.95 15.45
C ALA A 36 3.08 10.86 14.25
N ARG A 37 2.59 11.99 13.72
CA ARG A 37 1.75 12.01 12.50
C ARG A 37 2.49 11.54 11.25
N ASN A 38 3.80 11.74 11.17
CA ASN A 38 4.59 11.33 10.02
C ASN A 38 4.99 9.84 10.02
N ARG A 39 4.95 9.15 11.18
CA ARG A 39 5.19 7.69 11.29
C ARG A 39 3.97 6.90 10.80
N ARG A 40 3.85 6.77 9.48
CA ARG A 40 2.71 6.12 8.82
C ARG A 40 3.17 5.05 7.84
N VAL A 41 2.27 4.12 7.54
CA VAL A 41 2.42 3.13 6.47
C VAL A 41 1.40 3.49 5.39
N GLU A 42 1.88 3.59 4.15
CA GLU A 42 1.02 3.79 2.98
C GLU A 42 0.96 2.48 2.18
N ILE A 43 -0.26 2.03 1.87
CA ILE A 43 -0.48 0.84 1.05
C ILE A 43 -0.98 1.30 -0.32
N THR A 44 -0.19 1.04 -1.36
CA THR A 44 -0.58 1.30 -2.75
C THR A 44 -0.90 -0.02 -3.43
N LEU A 45 -2.11 -0.15 -3.97
CA LEU A 45 -2.55 -1.35 -4.67
C LEU A 45 -2.33 -1.17 -6.16
N LEU A 46 -1.45 -1.98 -6.75
CA LEU A 46 -1.27 -2.07 -8.19
C LEU A 46 -2.03 -3.28 -8.69
N VAL A 47 -3.08 -3.02 -9.47
CA VAL A 47 -3.90 -4.05 -10.11
C VAL A 47 -3.43 -4.23 -11.56
N ALA A 48 -3.36 -5.49 -12.01
CA ALA A 48 -3.06 -5.76 -13.41
C ALA A 48 -4.23 -5.28 -14.27
N PRO A 49 -3.99 -4.61 -15.42
CA PRO A 49 -5.05 -4.11 -16.28
C PRO A 49 -6.10 -5.18 -16.62
N ASP A 50 -5.65 -6.41 -16.92
CA ASP A 50 -6.54 -7.52 -17.30
C ASP A 50 -7.45 -7.99 -16.16
N ALA A 51 -6.97 -7.94 -14.92
CA ALA A 51 -7.76 -8.33 -13.74
C ALA A 51 -8.86 -7.30 -13.47
N THR A 52 -8.55 -6.00 -13.60
CA THR A 52 -9.54 -4.92 -13.49
C THR A 52 -10.54 -4.96 -14.65
N GLN A 53 -10.07 -5.25 -15.87
CA GLN A 53 -10.94 -5.36 -17.05
C GLN A 53 -11.92 -6.54 -16.92
N ALA A 54 -11.48 -7.69 -16.40
CA ALA A 54 -12.34 -8.85 -16.17
C ALA A 54 -13.44 -8.56 -15.12
N GLU A 55 -13.09 -7.87 -14.04
CA GLU A 55 -14.04 -7.48 -12.99
C GLU A 55 -15.04 -6.42 -13.48
N LEU A 56 -14.56 -5.39 -14.21
CA LEU A 56 -15.42 -4.37 -14.83
C LEU A 56 -16.35 -4.95 -15.91
N ASN A 57 -15.86 -5.88 -16.74
CA ASN A 57 -16.67 -6.55 -17.76
C ASN A 57 -17.72 -7.49 -17.14
N GLY A 58 -17.43 -8.07 -15.97
CA GLY A 58 -18.38 -8.87 -15.19
C GLY A 58 -19.50 -8.01 -14.59
N LEU A 59 -19.16 -6.82 -14.06
CA LEU A 59 -20.13 -5.84 -13.55
C LEU A 59 -21.00 -5.25 -14.66
N ALA A 60 -20.46 -5.05 -15.86
CA ALA A 60 -21.20 -4.52 -17.01
C ALA A 60 -22.19 -5.51 -17.63
N ARG A 61 -22.10 -6.82 -17.31
CA ARG A 61 -22.97 -7.88 -17.86
C ARG A 61 -24.19 -8.22 -16.99
N GLY A 62 -24.51 -7.41 -15.97
CA GLY A 62 -25.65 -7.65 -15.08
C GLY A 62 -26.53 -6.42 -14.85
N ASN A 63 -27.56 -6.27 -15.69
CA ASN A 63 -29.00 -6.27 -15.34
C ASN A 63 -29.80 -6.52 -16.62
#